data_AF-A0A2G9M8F5-F1
#
_entry.id   AF-A0A2G9M8F5-F1
#
_cell.length_a   1.000
_cell.length_b   1.000
_cell.length_c   1.000
_cell.angle_alpha   90.00
_cell.angle_beta   90.00
_cell.angle_gamma   90.00
#
_symmetry.space_group_name_H-M   'P 1'
#
loop_
_entity.id
_entity.type
_entity.pdbx_description
1 polymer ?
#
loop_
_entity_poly.entity_id
_entity_poly.type
_entity_poly.pdbx_seq_one_letter_code
_entity_poly.pdbx_strand_id
1 'polypeptide(L)'
;MMEHIQNAARRTKSVIANHKIFFVLLVVFQIFVLVSFMFVTVHYQIAMVTDARGIIETVQNANYEQTSLEAGQPFLQDISSVTTLYSSIKHNALLFGLWFVVIFLTFQAIVWLLSHILLQKTIHQKTSFKDTFQNIIRLWIKYAASSLIFFLLCFSMIYVFFGNILFRDPASISGTISVAGVVVLVLYYILFVACTLISTSSWKTFARTLWVVAIKKIYITLPVMLITIGVLGLILYGTSLIMQMETYFSVVLLGIFMFILAVVISRLFIIALVQGFIKK
;
A
#
# COMPACT_ATOMS: atom_id res chain seq x y z
N MET A 1 -9.56 -9.36 -26.52
CA MET A 1 -8.76 -8.58 -25.55
C MET A 1 -8.75 -7.09 -25.88
N MET A 2 -8.34 -6.71 -27.09
CA MET A 2 -8.21 -5.31 -27.52
C MET A 2 -9.51 -4.50 -27.38
N GLU A 3 -10.66 -5.09 -27.72
CA GLU A 3 -11.97 -4.46 -27.57
C GLU A 3 -12.28 -4.09 -26.11
N HIS A 4 -11.95 -4.96 -25.14
CA HIS A 4 -12.16 -4.69 -23.71
C HIS A 4 -11.30 -3.53 -23.21
N ILE A 5 -10.04 -3.47 -23.65
CA ILE A 5 -9.10 -2.40 -23.31
C ILE A 5 -9.59 -1.07 -23.89
N GLN A 6 -9.99 -1.04 -25.16
CA GLN A 6 -10.52 0.16 -25.81
C GLN A 6 -11.81 0.65 -25.15
N ASN A 7 -12.73 -0.27 -24.82
CA ASN A 7 -13.97 0.07 -24.12
C ASN A 7 -13.71 0.62 -22.71
N ALA A 8 -12.75 0.03 -21.97
CA ALA A 8 -12.34 0.53 -20.66
C ALA A 8 -11.71 1.94 -20.74
N ALA A 9 -10.86 2.19 -21.75
CA ALA A 9 -10.25 3.48 -21.98
C ALA A 9 -11.30 4.55 -22.35
N ARG A 10 -12.20 4.24 -23.28
CA ARG A 10 -13.31 5.12 -23.68
C ARG A 10 -14.21 5.47 -22.49
N ARG A 11 -14.59 4.45 -21.69
CA ARG A 11 -15.42 4.65 -20.49
C ARG A 11 -14.71 5.52 -19.47
N THR A 12 -13.43 5.28 -19.21
CA THR A 12 -12.63 6.07 -18.26
C THR A 12 -12.55 7.53 -18.70
N LYS A 13 -12.21 7.76 -19.98
CA LYS A 13 -12.15 9.12 -20.57
C LYS A 13 -13.50 9.84 -20.47
N SER A 14 -14.59 9.16 -20.85
CA SER A 14 -15.95 9.70 -20.79
C SER A 14 -16.36 10.08 -19.36
N VAL A 15 -16.08 9.20 -18.40
CA VAL A 15 -16.41 9.44 -16.99
C VAL A 15 -15.65 10.63 -16.41
N ILE A 16 -14.35 10.76 -16.71
CA ILE A 16 -13.53 11.90 -16.30
C ILE A 16 -14.04 13.20 -16.93
N ALA A 17 -14.33 13.19 -18.23
CA ALA A 17 -14.81 14.36 -18.95
C ALA A 17 -16.15 14.89 -18.42
N ASN A 18 -17.07 13.97 -18.09
CA ASN A 18 -18.41 14.31 -17.61
C ASN A 18 -18.44 14.71 -16.12
N HIS A 19 -17.44 14.32 -15.33
CA HIS A 19 -17.44 14.53 -13.87
C HIS A 19 -16.11 15.09 -13.36
N LYS A 20 -15.66 16.20 -13.96
CA LYS A 20 -14.35 16.83 -13.66
C LYS A 20 -14.14 17.12 -12.17
N ILE A 21 -15.17 17.62 -11.48
CA ILE A 21 -15.10 17.96 -10.04
C ILE A 21 -14.83 16.70 -9.20
N PHE A 22 -15.52 15.58 -9.47
CA PHE A 22 -15.27 14.33 -8.75
C PHE A 22 -13.88 13.76 -9.04
N PHE A 23 -13.39 13.92 -10.27
CA PHE A 23 -12.02 13.52 -10.62
C PHE A 23 -10.98 14.36 -9.87
N VAL A 24 -11.14 15.69 -9.82
CA VAL A 24 -10.27 16.57 -9.03
C VAL A 24 -10.30 16.19 -7.54
N LEU A 25 -11.48 15.91 -7.00
CA LEU A 25 -11.64 15.45 -5.62
C LEU A 25 -10.87 14.13 -5.36
N LEU A 26 -10.91 13.17 -6.30
CA LEU A 26 -10.13 11.94 -6.22
C LEU A 26 -8.62 12.20 -6.20
N VAL A 27 -8.13 13.15 -7.00
CA VAL A 27 -6.72 13.54 -7.01
C VAL A 27 -6.32 14.18 -5.68
N VAL A 28 -7.14 15.08 -5.14
CA VAL A 28 -6.90 15.71 -3.82
C VAL A 28 -6.86 14.67 -2.71
N PHE A 29 -7.82 13.74 -2.66
CA PHE A 29 -7.78 12.66 -1.68
C PHE A 29 -6.56 11.74 -1.85
N GLN A 30 -6.12 11.50 -3.10
CA GLN A 30 -4.91 10.71 -3.35
C GLN A 30 -3.65 11.41 -2.83
N ILE A 31 -3.56 12.75 -2.96
CA ILE A 31 -2.50 13.55 -2.33
C ILE A 31 -2.56 13.38 -0.81
N PHE A 32 -3.75 13.51 -0.22
CA PHE A 32 -3.94 13.37 1.23
C PHE A 32 -3.48 12.00 1.76
N VAL A 33 -3.81 10.92 1.04
CA VAL A 33 -3.32 9.56 1.36
C VAL A 33 -1.80 9.51 1.33
N LEU A 34 -1.17 10.01 0.26
CA LEU A 34 0.27 9.97 0.08
C LEU A 34 1.01 10.78 1.17
N VAL A 35 0.52 11.99 1.46
CA VAL A 35 1.06 12.84 2.53
C VAL A 35 0.92 12.16 3.89
N SER A 36 -0.21 11.51 4.16
CA SER A 36 -0.43 10.78 5.42
C SER A 36 0.55 9.62 5.59
N PHE A 37 0.76 8.82 4.53
CA PHE A 37 1.75 7.75 4.56
C PHE A 37 3.17 8.29 4.76
N MET A 38 3.55 9.36 4.04
CA MET A 38 4.86 9.99 4.19
C MET A 38 5.09 10.53 5.60
N PHE A 39 4.10 11.24 6.16
CA PHE A 39 4.18 11.78 7.52
C PHE A 39 4.41 10.69 8.56
N VAL A 40 3.59 9.63 8.54
CA VAL A 40 3.74 8.48 9.46
C VAL A 40 5.09 7.78 9.26
N THR A 41 5.51 7.61 8.01
CA THR A 41 6.80 6.97 7.70
C THR A 41 7.97 7.76 8.25
N VAL A 42 8.07 9.06 7.93
CA VAL A 42 9.17 9.90 8.38
C VAL A 42 9.18 10.03 9.90
N HIS A 43 8.02 10.26 10.53
CA HIS A 43 7.91 10.42 11.98
C HIS A 43 8.45 9.18 12.73
N TYR A 44 7.94 7.99 12.43
CA TYR A 44 8.35 6.78 13.14
C TYR A 44 9.73 6.27 12.72
N GLN A 45 10.16 6.48 11.46
CA GLN A 45 11.52 6.16 11.05
C GLN A 45 12.54 7.00 11.81
N ILE A 46 12.33 8.31 11.95
CA ILE A 46 13.23 9.18 12.72
C ILE A 46 13.28 8.73 14.18
N ALA A 47 12.13 8.44 14.79
CA ALA A 47 12.08 7.96 16.18
C ALA A 47 12.88 6.66 16.37
N MET A 48 12.64 5.64 15.53
CA MET A 48 13.37 4.38 15.60
C MET A 48 14.87 4.52 15.33
N VAL A 49 15.27 5.36 14.36
CA VAL A 49 16.69 5.62 14.06
C VAL A 49 17.38 6.34 15.22
N THR A 50 16.69 7.28 15.86
CA THR A 50 17.22 8.01 17.02
C THR A 50 17.46 7.05 18.19
N ASP A 51 16.48 6.19 18.51
CA ASP A 51 16.62 5.18 19.55
C ASP A 51 17.74 4.17 19.22
N ALA A 52 17.83 3.75 17.95
CA ALA A 52 18.88 2.84 17.50
C ALA A 52 20.29 3.46 17.62
N ARG A 53 20.43 4.76 17.32
CA ARG A 53 21.68 5.49 17.54
C ARG A 53 22.04 5.54 19.01
N GLY A 54 21.07 5.80 19.89
CA GLY A 54 21.31 5.78 21.34
C GLY A 54 21.83 4.43 21.84
N ILE A 55 21.31 3.32 21.31
CA ILE A 55 21.83 1.97 21.61
C ILE A 55 23.28 1.84 21.13
N ILE A 56 23.56 2.23 19.88
CA ILE A 56 24.90 2.15 19.30
C ILE A 56 25.90 2.97 20.12
N GLU A 57 25.56 4.21 20.47
CA GLU A 57 26.41 5.10 21.27
C GLU A 57 26.66 4.53 22.67
N THR A 58 25.64 3.95 23.30
CA THR A 58 25.78 3.31 24.63
C THR A 58 26.70 2.10 24.58
N VAL A 59 26.60 1.30 23.51
CA VAL A 59 27.48 0.14 23.30
C VAL A 59 28.89 0.57 22.92
N GLN A 60 29.06 1.59 22.08
CA GLN A 60 30.38 2.10 21.70
C GLN A 60 31.15 2.67 22.89
N ASN A 61 30.46 3.28 23.85
CA ASN A 61 31.04 3.81 25.08
C ASN A 61 31.10 2.76 26.22
N ALA A 62 30.82 1.49 25.93
CA ALA A 62 30.92 0.41 26.90
C ALA A 62 32.37 0.18 27.35
N ASN A 63 32.54 -0.44 28.51
CA ASN A 63 33.85 -0.81 29.03
C ASN A 63 34.37 -2.07 28.33
N TYR A 64 35.31 -1.89 27.40
CA TYR A 64 36.00 -2.98 26.70
C TYR A 64 37.35 -3.35 27.35
N GLU A 65 37.76 -2.69 28.44
CA GLU A 65 39.04 -2.95 29.08
C GLU A 65 38.99 -4.23 29.92
N GLN A 66 39.79 -5.22 29.52
CA GLN A 66 39.85 -6.53 30.17
C GLN A 66 40.16 -6.42 31.68
N THR A 67 41.10 -5.56 32.08
CA THR A 67 41.48 -5.35 33.48
C THR A 67 40.33 -4.82 34.33
N SER A 68 39.52 -3.92 33.77
CA SER A 68 38.37 -3.33 34.44
C SER A 68 37.23 -4.34 34.57
N LEU A 69 37.03 -5.21 33.57
CA LEU A 69 36.07 -6.31 33.61
C LEU A 69 36.48 -7.41 34.61
N GLU A 70 37.75 -7.78 34.67
CA GLU A 70 38.29 -8.74 35.64
C GLU A 70 38.19 -8.21 37.08
N ALA A 71 38.27 -6.88 37.26
CA ALA A 71 38.01 -6.20 38.53
C ALA A 71 36.51 -6.13 38.90
N GLY A 72 35.62 -6.70 38.08
CA GLY A 72 34.18 -6.76 38.33
C GLY A 72 33.40 -5.51 37.92
N GLN A 73 34.01 -4.58 37.17
CA GLN A 73 33.24 -3.47 36.60
C GLN A 73 32.33 -3.99 35.48
N PRO A 74 31.08 -3.51 35.37
CA PRO A 74 30.16 -3.98 34.37
C PRO A 74 30.59 -3.53 32.96
N PHE A 75 30.31 -4.38 31.96
CA PHE A 75 30.53 -4.06 30.54
C PHE A 75 29.74 -2.80 30.12
N LEU A 76 28.47 -2.73 30.50
CA LEU A 76 27.62 -1.56 30.30
C LEU A 76 27.35 -0.90 31.65
N GLN A 77 27.63 0.39 31.76
CA GLN A 77 27.31 1.16 32.96
C GLN A 77 25.80 1.29 33.18
N ASP A 78 25.00 1.32 32.11
CA ASP A 78 23.54 1.42 32.18
C ASP A 78 22.84 0.51 31.15
N ILE A 79 22.64 -0.75 31.52
CA ILE A 79 21.86 -1.72 30.72
C ILE A 79 20.37 -1.36 30.65
N SER A 80 19.87 -0.58 31.62
CA SER A 80 18.46 -0.19 31.67
C SER A 80 18.12 0.83 30.58
N SER A 81 19.06 1.72 30.25
CA SER A 81 18.97 2.64 29.11
C SER A 81 18.84 1.88 27.79
N VAL A 82 19.70 0.90 27.52
CA VAL A 82 19.65 0.06 26.30
C VAL A 82 18.31 -0.66 26.19
N THR A 83 17.82 -1.23 27.29
CA THR A 83 16.54 -1.95 27.34
C THR A 83 15.36 -1.01 27.07
N THR A 84 15.40 0.21 27.61
CA THR A 84 14.38 1.24 27.41
C THR A 84 14.32 1.69 25.95
N LEU A 85 15.47 1.98 25.35
CA LEU A 85 15.58 2.35 23.93
C LEU A 85 15.07 1.24 23.02
N TYR A 86 15.41 -0.02 23.31
CA TYR A 86 14.91 -1.16 22.56
C TYR A 86 13.39 -1.35 22.67
N SER A 87 12.83 -1.15 23.87
CA SER A 87 11.38 -1.15 24.10
C SER A 87 10.69 -0.02 23.32
N SER A 88 11.30 1.17 23.27
CA SER A 88 10.83 2.30 22.48
C SER A 88 10.81 1.99 20.98
N ILE A 89 11.87 1.37 20.43
CA ILE A 89 11.89 0.92 19.02
C ILE A 89 10.72 -0.03 18.74
N LYS A 90 10.49 -1.03 19.61
CA LYS A 90 9.36 -1.96 19.45
C LYS A 90 8.01 -1.24 19.47
N HIS A 91 7.83 -0.32 20.41
CA HIS A 91 6.60 0.46 20.54
C HIS A 91 6.36 1.32 19.29
N ASN A 92 7.38 2.04 18.83
CA ASN A 92 7.33 2.88 17.63
C ASN A 92 7.08 2.04 16.37
N ALA A 93 7.67 0.86 16.24
CA ALA A 93 7.41 -0.06 15.13
C ALA A 93 5.95 -0.56 15.12
N LEU A 94 5.39 -0.87 16.29
CA LEU A 94 3.99 -1.27 16.42
C LEU A 94 3.04 -0.13 16.06
N LEU A 95 3.29 1.08 16.58
CA LEU A 95 2.50 2.26 16.25
C LEU A 95 2.60 2.62 14.77
N PHE A 96 3.79 2.51 14.18
CA PHE A 96 4.01 2.69 12.75
C PHE A 96 3.12 1.74 11.93
N GLY A 97 3.13 0.44 12.24
CA GLY A 97 2.28 -0.55 11.59
C GLY A 97 0.78 -0.29 11.77
N LEU A 98 0.36 0.07 12.99
CA LEU A 98 -1.04 0.37 13.30
C LEU A 98 -1.53 1.59 12.52
N TRP A 99 -0.78 2.68 12.49
CA TRP A 99 -1.13 3.87 11.71
C TRP A 99 -1.16 3.59 10.21
N PHE A 100 -0.25 2.76 9.70
CA PHE A 100 -0.29 2.31 8.31
C PHE A 100 -1.60 1.60 7.98
N VAL A 101 -2.04 0.67 8.84
CA VAL A 101 -3.31 -0.05 8.69
C VAL A 101 -4.49 0.91 8.77
N VAL A 102 -4.49 1.85 9.73
CA VAL A 102 -5.56 2.86 9.86
C VAL A 102 -5.67 3.72 8.60
N ILE A 103 -4.57 4.28 8.10
CA ILE A 103 -4.55 5.09 6.88
C ILE A 103 -5.04 4.27 5.67
N PHE A 104 -4.62 3.01 5.56
CA PHE A 104 -5.05 2.13 4.48
C PHE A 104 -6.55 1.79 4.57
N LEU A 105 -7.07 1.43 5.75
CA LEU A 105 -8.47 1.07 5.93
C LEU A 105 -9.43 2.28 5.85
N THR A 106 -8.93 3.50 6.06
CA THR A 106 -9.75 4.72 6.05
C THR A 106 -9.57 5.51 4.75
N PHE A 107 -8.44 6.20 4.59
CA PHE A 107 -8.22 7.10 3.47
C PHE A 107 -8.12 6.36 2.14
N GLN A 108 -7.40 5.25 2.08
CA GLN A 108 -7.33 4.47 0.84
C GLN A 108 -8.68 3.84 0.49
N ALA A 109 -9.48 3.42 1.49
CA ALA A 109 -10.85 2.97 1.28
C ALA A 109 -11.74 4.05 0.67
N ILE A 110 -11.72 5.28 1.20
CA ILE A 110 -12.49 6.43 0.68
C ILE A 110 -12.15 6.65 -0.79
N VAL A 111 -10.86 6.64 -1.13
CA VAL A 111 -10.39 6.83 -2.49
C VAL A 111 -10.91 5.73 -3.45
N TRP A 112 -10.91 4.47 -3.02
CA TRP A 112 -11.51 3.36 -3.78
C TRP A 112 -13.01 3.51 -3.94
N LEU A 113 -13.72 3.85 -2.87
CA LEU A 113 -15.18 4.04 -2.86
C LEU A 113 -15.60 5.15 -3.81
N LEU A 114 -14.95 6.30 -3.72
CA LEU A 114 -15.20 7.43 -4.62
C LEU A 114 -14.94 7.06 -6.09
N SER A 115 -13.94 6.23 -6.36
CA SER A 115 -13.65 5.75 -7.72
C SER A 115 -14.77 4.85 -8.27
N HIS A 116 -15.33 3.98 -7.43
CA HIS A 116 -16.50 3.16 -7.80
C HIS A 116 -17.76 4.02 -8.00
N ILE A 117 -18.03 4.96 -7.10
CA ILE A 117 -19.17 5.88 -7.21
C ILE A 117 -19.08 6.68 -8.50
N LEU A 118 -17.90 7.20 -8.85
CA LEU A 118 -17.66 7.94 -10.08
C LEU A 118 -17.98 7.11 -11.33
N LEU A 119 -17.63 5.83 -11.34
CA LEU A 119 -17.89 4.91 -12.45
C LEU A 119 -19.34 4.38 -12.49
N GLN A 120 -20.08 4.46 -11.39
CA GLN A 120 -21.48 4.03 -11.26
C GLN A 120 -22.48 5.17 -11.50
N LYS A 121 -22.14 6.41 -11.14
CA LYS A 121 -23.01 7.61 -11.23
C LYS A 121 -23.51 7.97 -12.63
N THR A 122 -23.09 7.24 -13.66
CA THR A 122 -23.75 7.28 -14.98
C THR A 122 -25.21 6.81 -14.92
N ILE A 123 -25.69 6.24 -13.80
CA ILE A 123 -27.09 5.83 -13.61
C ILE A 123 -27.82 6.90 -12.78
N HIS A 124 -28.64 7.70 -13.46
CA HIS A 124 -29.54 8.72 -12.90
C HIS A 124 -30.58 8.09 -11.93
N GLN A 125 -30.27 7.98 -10.65
CA GLN A 125 -31.28 7.65 -9.65
C GLN A 125 -31.18 8.61 -8.46
N LYS A 126 -32.28 9.32 -8.19
CA LYS A 126 -32.52 10.05 -6.93
C LYS A 126 -32.61 9.02 -5.80
N THR A 127 -31.47 8.55 -5.30
CA THR A 127 -31.42 7.74 -4.09
C THR A 127 -31.46 8.64 -2.87
N SER A 128 -32.15 8.22 -1.81
CA SER A 128 -32.11 8.91 -0.53
C SER A 128 -30.68 8.93 0.01
N PHE A 129 -30.34 9.96 0.80
CA PHE A 129 -29.03 10.04 1.47
C PHE A 129 -28.77 8.80 2.33
N LYS A 130 -29.82 8.27 2.98
CA LYS A 130 -29.74 7.06 3.81
C LYS A 130 -29.30 5.83 3.01
N ASP A 131 -29.87 5.62 1.82
CA ASP A 131 -29.53 4.48 0.96
C ASP A 131 -28.10 4.59 0.43
N THR A 132 -27.69 5.82 0.11
CA THR A 132 -26.32 6.11 -0.36
C THR A 132 -25.30 5.81 0.75
N PHE A 133 -25.57 6.27 1.97
CA PHE A 133 -24.71 6.03 3.12
C PHE A 133 -24.62 4.54 3.47
N GLN A 134 -25.74 3.83 3.46
CA GLN A 134 -25.77 2.38 3.71
C GLN A 134 -24.98 1.61 2.63
N ASN A 135 -25.07 2.02 1.37
CA ASN A 135 -24.26 1.44 0.30
C ASN A 135 -22.77 1.71 0.50
N ILE A 136 -22.38 2.93 0.88
CA ILE A 136 -20.98 3.29 1.18
C ILE A 136 -20.42 2.40 2.29
N ILE A 137 -21.15 2.25 3.41
CA ILE A 137 -20.73 1.38 4.53
C ILE A 137 -20.55 -0.06 4.06
N ARG A 138 -21.50 -0.59 3.27
CA ARG A 138 -21.43 -1.97 2.76
C ARG A 138 -20.17 -2.18 1.91
N LEU A 139 -19.85 -1.24 1.03
CA LEU A 139 -18.66 -1.30 0.19
C LEU A 139 -17.38 -1.13 1.04
N TRP A 140 -17.42 -0.27 2.05
CA TRP A 140 -16.31 -0.07 2.99
C TRP A 140 -16.01 -1.35 3.78
N ILE A 141 -17.03 -2.03 4.32
CA ILE A 141 -16.85 -3.29 5.06
C ILE A 141 -16.21 -4.35 4.15
N LYS A 142 -16.62 -4.43 2.88
CA LYS A 142 -15.99 -5.35 1.91
C LYS A 142 -14.52 -5.04 1.68
N TYR A 143 -14.22 -3.77 1.46
CA TYR A 143 -12.85 -3.30 1.31
C TYR A 143 -12.01 -3.60 2.56
N ALA A 144 -12.53 -3.28 3.74
CA ALA A 144 -11.84 -3.47 5.01
C ALA A 144 -11.57 -4.95 5.28
N ALA A 145 -12.56 -5.83 5.09
CA ALA A 145 -12.37 -7.27 5.28
C ALA A 145 -11.35 -7.87 4.31
N SER A 146 -11.42 -7.52 3.01
CA SER A 146 -10.43 -8.00 2.03
C SER A 146 -9.02 -7.50 2.36
N SER A 147 -8.89 -6.25 2.81
CA SER A 147 -7.62 -5.66 3.20
C SER A 147 -7.06 -6.27 4.49
N LEU A 148 -7.91 -6.52 5.49
CA LEU A 148 -7.51 -7.18 6.74
C LEU A 148 -7.03 -8.61 6.50
N ILE A 149 -7.72 -9.38 5.65
CA ILE A 149 -7.26 -10.72 5.26
C ILE A 149 -5.88 -10.64 4.62
N PHE A 150 -5.66 -9.70 3.70
CA PHE A 150 -4.36 -9.46 3.09
C PHE A 150 -3.29 -9.13 4.15
N PHE A 151 -3.56 -8.17 5.04
CA PHE A 151 -2.61 -7.78 6.08
C PHE A 151 -2.29 -8.94 7.04
N LEU A 152 -3.27 -9.77 7.42
CA LEU A 152 -3.05 -10.94 8.25
C LEU A 152 -2.15 -11.97 7.56
N LEU A 153 -2.35 -12.20 6.26
CA LEU A 153 -1.49 -13.09 5.47
C LEU A 153 -0.07 -12.54 5.33
N CYS A 154 0.08 -11.24 5.08
CA CYS A 154 1.40 -10.62 5.04
C CYS A 154 2.09 -10.63 6.42
N PHE A 155 1.35 -10.38 7.49
CA PHE A 155 1.90 -10.39 8.85
C PHE A 155 2.34 -11.78 9.28
N SER A 156 1.51 -12.81 9.06
CA SER A 156 1.87 -14.20 9.40
C SER A 156 3.11 -14.65 8.63
N MET A 157 3.20 -14.24 7.37
CA MET A 157 4.35 -14.52 6.52
C MET A 157 5.62 -13.81 6.98
N ILE A 158 5.54 -12.52 7.33
CA ILE A 158 6.66 -11.75 7.90
C ILE A 158 7.10 -12.38 9.23
N TYR A 159 6.16 -12.79 10.08
CA TYR A 159 6.45 -13.46 11.35
C TYR A 159 7.22 -14.77 11.13
N VAL A 160 6.74 -15.64 10.23
CA VAL A 160 7.43 -16.89 9.87
C VAL A 160 8.80 -16.61 9.24
N PHE A 161 8.89 -15.57 8.41
CA PHE A 161 10.13 -15.15 7.76
C PHE A 161 11.21 -14.72 8.78
N PHE A 162 10.89 -13.80 9.69
CA PHE A 162 11.83 -13.36 10.73
C PHE A 162 12.16 -14.48 11.72
N GLY A 163 11.18 -15.33 12.05
CA GLY A 163 11.43 -16.53 12.84
C GLY A 163 12.48 -17.43 12.19
N ASN A 164 12.39 -17.67 10.88
CA ASN A 164 13.34 -18.55 10.19
C ASN A 164 14.72 -17.92 9.96
N ILE A 165 14.84 -16.60 9.77
CA ILE A 165 16.14 -15.94 9.54
C ILE A 165 17.00 -15.92 10.79
N LEU A 166 16.41 -15.70 11.96
CA LEU A 166 17.17 -15.67 13.23
C LEU A 166 17.82 -17.03 13.56
N PHE A 167 17.38 -18.12 12.94
CA PHE A 167 17.86 -19.48 13.21
C PHE A 167 18.52 -20.17 12.00
N ARG A 168 18.73 -19.48 10.87
CA ARG A 168 19.30 -20.08 9.65
C ARG A 168 20.56 -19.37 9.16
N ASP A 169 21.34 -20.10 8.37
CA ASP A 169 22.56 -19.63 7.69
C ASP A 169 22.30 -18.34 6.88
N PRO A 170 23.11 -17.28 7.06
CA PRO A 170 23.05 -16.05 6.28
C PRO A 170 22.96 -16.24 4.76
N ALA A 171 23.57 -17.30 4.21
CA ALA A 171 23.50 -17.62 2.79
C ALA A 171 22.05 -17.88 2.28
N SER A 172 21.16 -18.31 3.17
CA SER A 172 19.76 -18.61 2.85
C SER A 172 18.83 -17.38 2.88
N ILE A 173 19.31 -16.24 3.38
CA ILE A 173 18.49 -15.02 3.58
C ILE A 173 18.03 -14.45 2.23
N SER A 174 18.92 -14.35 1.25
CA SER A 174 18.61 -13.78 -0.08
C SER A 174 17.52 -14.55 -0.83
N GLY A 175 17.61 -15.88 -0.84
CA GLY A 175 16.60 -16.75 -1.44
C GLY A 175 15.24 -16.61 -0.75
N THR A 176 15.25 -16.55 0.59
CA THR A 176 14.03 -16.39 1.38
C THR A 176 13.36 -15.03 1.13
N ILE A 177 14.13 -13.93 1.04
CA ILE A 177 13.62 -12.59 0.71
C ILE A 177 12.95 -12.59 -0.67
N SER A 178 13.58 -13.22 -1.66
CA SER A 178 13.08 -13.27 -3.03
C SER A 178 11.73 -14.02 -3.11
N VAL A 179 11.65 -15.20 -2.48
CA VAL A 179 10.39 -15.95 -2.36
C VAL A 179 9.34 -15.12 -1.64
N ALA A 180 9.73 -14.41 -0.58
CA ALA A 180 8.81 -13.58 0.16
C ALA A 180 8.23 -12.43 -0.68
N GLY A 181 9.08 -11.75 -1.45
CA GLY A 181 8.65 -10.70 -2.37
C GLY A 181 7.65 -11.21 -3.41
N VAL A 182 7.88 -12.40 -3.99
CA VAL A 182 6.97 -13.00 -4.98
C VAL A 182 5.60 -13.30 -4.35
N VAL A 183 5.56 -13.91 -3.16
CA VAL A 183 4.29 -14.22 -2.49
C VAL A 183 3.51 -12.95 -2.14
N VAL A 184 4.19 -11.92 -1.61
CA VAL A 184 3.55 -10.61 -1.33
C VAL A 184 2.99 -10.00 -2.61
N LEU A 185 3.70 -10.09 -3.74
CA LEU A 185 3.22 -9.59 -5.03
C LEU A 185 1.96 -10.34 -5.51
N VAL A 186 1.92 -11.66 -5.35
CA VAL A 186 0.75 -12.48 -5.67
C VAL A 186 -0.44 -12.11 -4.78
N LEU A 187 -0.22 -11.98 -3.46
CA LEU A 187 -1.26 -11.55 -2.52
C LEU A 187 -1.77 -10.14 -2.86
N TYR A 188 -0.86 -9.23 -3.23
CA TYR A 188 -1.20 -7.86 -3.62
C TYR A 188 -2.02 -7.84 -4.91
N TYR A 189 -1.70 -8.67 -5.90
CA TYR A 189 -2.51 -8.86 -7.10
C TYR A 189 -3.94 -9.31 -6.74
N ILE A 190 -4.09 -10.29 -5.86
CA ILE A 190 -5.42 -10.77 -5.42
C ILE A 190 -6.18 -9.65 -4.69
N LEU A 191 -5.55 -8.94 -3.76
CA LEU A 191 -6.15 -7.80 -3.07
C LEU A 191 -6.61 -6.73 -4.08
N PHE A 192 -5.76 -6.40 -5.03
CA PHE A 192 -6.03 -5.38 -6.03
C PHE A 192 -7.25 -5.74 -6.88
N VAL A 193 -7.35 -6.99 -7.36
CA VAL A 193 -8.55 -7.48 -8.04
C VAL A 193 -9.77 -7.44 -7.11
N ALA A 194 -9.63 -7.83 -5.84
CA ALA A 194 -10.69 -7.76 -4.85
C ALA A 194 -11.23 -6.32 -4.68
N CYS A 195 -10.36 -5.32 -4.59
CA CYS A 195 -10.72 -3.90 -4.52
C CYS A 195 -11.49 -3.42 -5.77
N THR A 196 -11.18 -3.95 -6.96
CA THR A 196 -11.93 -3.64 -8.19
C THR A 196 -13.32 -4.27 -8.25
N LEU A 197 -13.61 -5.25 -7.38
CA LEU A 197 -14.86 -6.02 -7.36
C LEU A 197 -15.78 -5.68 -6.17
N ILE A 198 -15.41 -4.73 -5.31
CA ILE A 198 -16.18 -4.41 -4.09
C ILE A 198 -17.63 -4.02 -4.39
N SER A 199 -17.91 -3.48 -5.58
CA SER A 199 -19.24 -3.07 -6.03
C SER A 199 -20.25 -4.20 -6.28
N THR A 200 -19.82 -5.46 -6.23
CA THR A 200 -20.72 -6.61 -6.36
C THR A 200 -21.79 -6.61 -5.25
N SER A 201 -22.97 -7.19 -5.50
CA SER A 201 -24.08 -7.16 -4.53
C SER A 201 -23.77 -8.03 -3.30
N SER A 202 -23.70 -9.35 -3.46
CA SER A 202 -23.53 -10.29 -2.34
C SER A 202 -22.06 -10.71 -2.10
N TRP A 203 -21.73 -11.17 -0.90
CA TRP A 203 -20.43 -11.78 -0.57
C TRP A 203 -20.17 -13.07 -1.36
N LYS A 204 -21.22 -13.87 -1.58
CA LYS A 204 -21.14 -15.12 -2.35
C LYS A 204 -20.79 -14.83 -3.82
N THR A 205 -21.45 -13.82 -4.40
CA THR A 205 -21.13 -13.33 -5.74
C THR A 205 -19.73 -12.73 -5.79
N PHE A 206 -19.34 -11.93 -4.79
CA PHE A 206 -18.01 -11.34 -4.69
C PHE A 206 -16.91 -12.41 -4.75
N ALA A 207 -16.96 -13.44 -3.89
CA ALA A 207 -15.96 -14.50 -3.87
C ALA A 207 -15.92 -15.30 -5.19
N ARG A 208 -17.09 -15.62 -5.76
CA ARG A 208 -17.18 -16.32 -7.05
C ARG A 208 -16.58 -15.48 -8.17
N THR A 209 -16.93 -14.20 -8.26
CA THR A 209 -16.40 -13.29 -9.28
C THR A 209 -14.92 -13.03 -9.08
N LEU A 210 -14.45 -12.91 -7.84
CA LEU A 210 -13.03 -12.78 -7.51
C LEU A 210 -12.24 -13.99 -8.02
N TRP A 211 -12.70 -15.21 -7.75
CA TRP A 211 -12.07 -16.42 -8.28
C TRP A 211 -12.01 -16.43 -9.82
N VAL A 212 -13.13 -16.09 -10.48
CA VAL A 212 -13.20 -16.06 -11.95
C VAL A 212 -12.25 -15.00 -12.52
N VAL A 213 -12.21 -13.79 -11.96
CA VAL A 213 -11.40 -12.69 -12.50
C VAL A 213 -9.92 -12.87 -12.14
N ALA A 214 -9.62 -13.12 -10.86
CA ALA A 214 -8.24 -13.22 -10.38
C ALA A 214 -7.52 -14.46 -10.90
N ILE A 215 -8.20 -15.61 -10.99
CA ILE A 215 -7.59 -16.89 -11.38
C ILE A 215 -7.93 -17.23 -12.83
N LYS A 216 -9.22 -17.37 -13.18
CA LYS A 216 -9.60 -17.85 -14.52
C LYS A 216 -9.33 -16.84 -15.63
N LYS A 217 -9.36 -15.53 -15.34
CA LYS A 217 -9.07 -14.44 -16.29
C LYS A 217 -7.74 -13.74 -16.02
N ILE A 218 -6.81 -14.42 -15.32
CA ILE A 218 -5.48 -13.88 -14.99
C ILE A 218 -4.71 -13.40 -16.22
N TYR A 219 -4.85 -14.11 -17.34
CA TYR A 219 -4.20 -13.78 -18.61
C TYR A 219 -4.63 -12.42 -19.20
N ILE A 220 -5.71 -11.79 -18.69
CA ILE A 220 -6.14 -10.45 -19.09
C ILE A 220 -5.79 -9.42 -18.01
N THR A 221 -6.07 -9.73 -16.76
CA THR A 221 -5.89 -8.78 -15.64
C THR A 221 -4.43 -8.59 -15.26
N LEU A 222 -3.63 -9.65 -15.25
CA LEU A 222 -2.22 -9.59 -14.86
C LEU A 222 -1.39 -8.75 -15.83
N PRO A 223 -1.46 -8.92 -17.17
CA PRO A 223 -0.70 -8.05 -18.08
C PRO A 223 -1.06 -6.57 -17.93
N VAL A 224 -2.34 -6.24 -17.74
CA VAL A 224 -2.78 -4.86 -17.53
C VAL A 224 -2.23 -4.28 -16.23
N MET A 225 -2.22 -5.08 -15.15
CA MET A 225 -1.61 -4.67 -13.88
C MET A 225 -0.09 -4.50 -14.02
N LEU A 226 0.61 -5.40 -14.71
CA LEU A 226 2.05 -5.28 -14.96
C LEU A 226 2.38 -4.03 -15.79
N ILE A 227 1.61 -3.73 -16.84
CA ILE A 227 1.75 -2.49 -17.61
C ILE A 227 1.53 -1.27 -16.71
N THR A 228 0.52 -1.32 -15.84
CA THR A 228 0.24 -0.23 -14.90
C THR A 228 1.39 -0.01 -13.93
N ILE A 229 1.91 -1.09 -13.32
CA ILE A 229 3.09 -1.02 -12.44
C ILE A 229 4.29 -0.50 -13.21
N GLY A 230 4.52 -0.95 -14.44
CA GLY A 230 5.60 -0.49 -15.31
C GLY A 230 5.51 1.00 -15.60
N VAL A 231 4.33 1.52 -15.94
CA VAL A 231 4.10 2.95 -16.17
C VAL A 231 4.36 3.77 -14.89
N LEU A 232 3.82 3.32 -13.75
CA LEU A 232 4.05 3.98 -12.47
C LEU A 232 5.53 3.97 -12.06
N GLY A 233 6.21 2.83 -12.25
CA GLY A 233 7.63 2.67 -12.01
C GLY A 233 8.48 3.54 -12.91
N LEU A 234 8.12 3.68 -14.19
CA LEU A 234 8.82 4.56 -15.13
C LEU A 234 8.70 6.04 -14.75
N ILE A 235 7.52 6.47 -14.27
CA ILE A 235 7.33 7.85 -13.77
C ILE A 235 8.18 8.08 -12.51
N LEU A 236 8.18 7.14 -11.56
CA LEU A 236 9.01 7.24 -10.35
C LEU A 236 10.51 7.24 -10.68
N TYR A 237 10.94 6.35 -11.56
CA TYR A 237 12.33 6.28 -12.01
C TYR A 237 12.75 7.57 -12.70
N GLY A 238 11.94 8.08 -13.63
CA GLY A 238 12.20 9.38 -14.27
C GLY A 238 12.29 10.52 -13.25
N THR A 239 11.40 10.54 -12.25
CA THR A 239 11.44 11.52 -11.16
C THR A 239 12.74 11.39 -10.34
N SER A 240 13.19 10.17 -10.04
CA SER A 240 14.44 9.95 -9.31
C SER A 240 15.69 10.39 -10.08
N LEU A 241 15.73 10.17 -11.40
CA LEU A 241 16.84 10.64 -12.25
C LEU A 241 16.92 12.17 -12.23
N ILE A 242 15.76 12.84 -12.32
CA ILE A 242 15.68 14.31 -12.27
C ILE A 242 16.17 14.84 -10.91
N MET A 243 15.86 14.15 -9.81
CA MET A 243 16.36 14.50 -8.47
C MET A 243 17.88 14.41 -8.37
N GLN A 244 18.50 13.42 -9.03
CA GLN A 244 19.96 13.26 -9.02
C GLN A 244 20.69 14.34 -9.81
N MET A 245 20.04 14.92 -10.84
CA MET A 245 20.63 15.99 -11.64
C MET A 245 20.58 17.37 -10.95
N GLU A 246 20.23 17.44 -9.67
CA GLU A 246 20.03 18.68 -8.89
C GLU A 246 19.12 19.69 -9.61
N THR A 247 18.21 19.18 -10.44
CA THR A 247 17.29 20.00 -11.25
C THR A 247 16.33 20.77 -10.35
N TYR A 248 15.77 21.87 -10.88
CA TYR A 248 14.75 22.68 -10.23
C TYR A 248 13.67 21.84 -9.51
N PHE A 249 13.47 22.14 -8.22
CA PHE A 249 12.44 21.53 -7.35
C PHE A 249 11.04 21.45 -7.99
N SER A 250 10.70 22.41 -8.86
CA SER A 250 9.45 22.42 -9.64
C SER A 250 9.26 21.20 -10.53
N VAL A 251 10.32 20.64 -11.10
CA VAL A 251 10.26 19.45 -11.97
C VAL A 251 9.97 18.20 -11.15
N VAL A 252 10.52 18.10 -9.93
CA VAL A 252 10.22 17.00 -8.99
C VAL A 252 8.75 17.05 -8.56
N LEU A 253 8.25 18.24 -8.23
CA LEU A 253 6.82 18.42 -7.92
C LEU A 253 5.92 18.01 -9.08
N LEU A 254 6.28 18.36 -10.31
CA LEU A 254 5.57 17.93 -11.51
C LEU A 254 5.59 16.40 -11.66
N GLY A 255 6.74 15.75 -11.42
CA GLY A 255 6.88 14.29 -11.45
C GLY A 255 5.97 13.60 -10.43
N ILE A 256 5.93 14.08 -9.19
CA ILE A 256 5.02 13.59 -8.14
C ILE A 256 3.56 13.79 -8.55
N PHE A 257 3.21 14.95 -9.09
CA PHE A 257 1.85 15.22 -9.55
C PHE A 257 1.43 14.28 -10.70
N MET A 258 2.31 14.05 -11.67
CA MET A 258 2.09 13.10 -12.77
C MET A 258 1.94 11.67 -12.27
N PHE A 259 2.72 11.27 -11.26
CA PHE A 259 2.57 9.98 -10.59
C PHE A 259 1.19 9.83 -9.96
N ILE A 260 0.72 10.85 -9.23
CA ILE A 260 -0.60 10.85 -8.60
C ILE A 260 -1.72 10.75 -9.66
N LEU A 261 -1.63 11.51 -10.74
CA LEU A 261 -2.57 11.41 -11.86
C LEU A 261 -2.58 10.00 -12.47
N ALA A 262 -1.40 9.42 -12.71
CA ALA A 262 -1.27 8.07 -13.25
C ALA A 262 -1.89 7.02 -12.31
N VAL A 263 -1.72 7.16 -10.99
CA VAL A 263 -2.36 6.27 -9.99
C VAL A 263 -3.89 6.37 -10.06
N VAL A 264 -4.44 7.59 -10.11
CA VAL A 264 -5.90 7.78 -10.18
C VAL A 264 -6.47 7.25 -11.49
N ILE A 265 -5.85 7.57 -12.63
CA ILE A 265 -6.30 7.14 -13.96
C ILE A 265 -6.22 5.62 -14.10
N SER A 266 -5.10 5.02 -13.71
CA SER A 266 -4.93 3.56 -13.79
C SER A 266 -5.94 2.81 -12.94
N ARG A 267 -6.23 3.30 -11.72
CA ARG A 267 -7.29 2.74 -10.87
C ARG A 267 -8.66 2.79 -11.57
N LEU A 268 -9.05 3.94 -12.11
CA LEU A 268 -10.33 4.06 -12.83
C LEU A 268 -10.39 3.14 -14.06
N PHE A 269 -9.30 3.08 -14.82
CA PHE A 269 -9.17 2.23 -16.00
C PHE A 269 -9.35 0.75 -15.65
N ILE A 270 -8.71 0.27 -14.60
CA ILE A 270 -8.79 -1.13 -14.19
C ILE A 270 -10.18 -1.47 -13.65
N ILE A 271 -10.79 -0.61 -12.83
CA ILE A 271 -12.17 -0.82 -12.39
C ILE A 271 -13.12 -0.89 -13.60
N ALA A 272 -12.96 0.00 -14.59
CA ALA A 272 -13.76 -0.01 -15.80
C ALA A 272 -13.57 -1.30 -16.61
N LEU A 273 -12.33 -1.78 -16.74
CA LEU A 273 -11.98 -3.03 -17.41
C LEU A 273 -12.64 -4.24 -16.73
N VAL A 274 -12.46 -4.37 -15.41
CA VAL A 274 -12.98 -5.51 -14.64
C VAL A 274 -14.50 -5.54 -14.65
N GLN A 275 -15.16 -4.39 -14.49
CA GLN A 275 -16.63 -4.31 -14.59
C GLN A 275 -17.14 -4.70 -15.97
N GLY A 276 -16.37 -4.47 -17.04
CA GLY A 276 -16.68 -4.92 -18.39
C GLY A 276 -16.75 -6.45 -18.54
N PHE A 277 -16.13 -7.21 -17.64
CA PHE A 277 -16.17 -8.68 -17.64
C PHE A 277 -17.37 -9.27 -16.90
N ILE A 278 -18.07 -8.48 -16.07
CA ILE A 278 -19.16 -8.94 -15.19
C ILE A 278 -20.53 -8.71 -15.85
N LYS A 279 -20.64 -7.72 -16.74
CA LYS A 279 -21.89 -7.35 -17.43
C LYS A 279 -22.24 -8.24 -18.64
N LYS A 280 -21.45 -9.29 -18.92
CA LYS A 280 -21.73 -10.34 -19.90
C LYS A 280 -21.91 -11.65 -19.16
#